data_AF-A0AAW6SCH1-F1
#
_entry.id   AF-A0AAW6SCH1-F1
#
_cell.length_a   1.000
_cell.length_b   1.000
_cell.length_c   1.000
_cell.angle_alpha   90.00
_cell.angle_beta   90.00
_cell.angle_gamma   90.00
#
_symmetry.space_group_name_H-M   'P 1'
#
loop_
_entity.id
_entity.type
_entity.pdbx_description
1 polymer ?
#
loop_
_entity_poly.entity_id
_entity_poly.type
_entity_poly.pdbx_seq_one_letter_code
_entity_poly.pdbx_strand_id
1 'polypeptide(L)'
;MSGGFIPYHLRPGKAVDRKLFIESLQIMSRHFLMKKYTYIGFGGPFLEDFKQIHSELYVEKMISLEEDESVIERQRKNLPFGCIDCKNQTAEDFIDSFSIEGNVIFWLDYASSKKIGAQLQEFRQLLSKLQEGDVVKITLNANIDTLGSHSEKSRQELKRARLQCLKSKLNDYLAFDISEEQLTSKNYPKILLDAVIKAAYLALQGKNVSFCPIVACTYQDTHRMVTVSGVLVSSEEKSCLLSDRVFGMWPFLYDKNDSILDVRVPVLSLKERLEIDATMPSDDAAAVQSQLGFLFDSSEEKSLNMIESYLKFYRQYPHFSRIVI
;
A
#
# COMPACT_ATOMS: atom_id res chain seq x y z
N MET A 1 -20.82 -13.06 -11.36
CA MET A 1 -21.08 -13.31 -9.93
C MET A 1 -20.81 -12.02 -9.18
N SER A 2 -21.76 -11.54 -8.39
CA SER A 2 -21.61 -10.33 -7.55
C SER A 2 -20.55 -10.59 -6.49
N GLY A 3 -19.31 -10.17 -6.75
CA GLY A 3 -18.22 -10.14 -5.77
C GLY A 3 -18.56 -9.11 -4.70
N GLY A 4 -19.41 -9.52 -3.77
CA GLY A 4 -19.83 -8.74 -2.62
C GLY A 4 -18.62 -8.33 -1.79
N PHE A 5 -18.66 -7.10 -1.32
CA PHE A 5 -17.78 -6.51 -0.31
C PHE A 5 -16.94 -7.54 0.48
N ILE A 6 -15.64 -7.63 0.18
CA ILE A 6 -14.70 -8.38 1.02
C ILE A 6 -14.32 -7.50 2.22
N PRO A 7 -14.59 -7.94 3.47
CA PRO A 7 -14.19 -7.20 4.66
C PRO A 7 -12.69 -6.90 4.66
N TYR A 8 -12.30 -5.72 5.16
CA TYR A 8 -10.92 -5.22 5.11
C TYR A 8 -9.87 -6.22 5.63
N HIS A 9 -10.18 -6.93 6.70
CA HIS A 9 -9.28 -7.89 7.35
C HIS A 9 -9.22 -9.26 6.62
N LEU A 10 -10.08 -9.52 5.64
CA LEU A 10 -10.11 -10.79 4.86
C LEU A 10 -9.57 -10.63 3.44
N ARG A 11 -8.91 -9.50 3.14
CA ARG A 11 -8.38 -9.17 1.82
C ARG A 11 -6.94 -9.69 1.69
N PRO A 12 -6.68 -10.76 0.91
CA PRO A 12 -5.35 -11.38 0.84
C PRO A 12 -4.29 -10.47 0.21
N GLY A 13 -4.63 -9.74 -0.85
CA GLY A 13 -3.70 -8.80 -1.48
C GLY A 13 -3.29 -7.66 -0.54
N LYS A 14 -4.28 -7.04 0.13
CA LYS A 14 -4.06 -6.05 1.18
C LYS A 14 -3.23 -6.60 2.35
N ALA A 15 -3.45 -7.86 2.73
CA ALA A 15 -2.69 -8.49 3.82
C ALA A 15 -1.20 -8.65 3.47
N VAL A 16 -0.89 -9.06 2.24
CA VAL A 16 0.49 -9.12 1.75
C VAL A 16 1.12 -7.72 1.72
N ASP A 17 0.43 -6.71 1.16
CA ASP A 17 0.92 -5.32 1.16
C ASP A 17 1.21 -4.77 2.58
N ARG A 18 0.36 -5.10 3.55
CA ARG A 18 0.57 -4.76 4.96
C ARG A 18 1.80 -5.46 5.53
N LYS A 19 1.95 -6.77 5.30
CA LYS A 19 3.10 -7.53 5.81
C LYS A 19 4.41 -7.06 5.19
N LEU A 20 4.44 -6.73 3.90
CA LEU A 20 5.62 -6.12 3.27
C LEU A 20 6.01 -4.78 3.91
N PHE A 21 5.03 -3.95 4.27
CA PHE A 21 5.30 -2.71 4.98
C PHE A 21 5.82 -2.94 6.42
N ILE A 22 5.25 -3.90 7.14
CA ILE A 22 5.72 -4.24 8.50
C ILE A 22 7.13 -4.83 8.45
N GLU A 23 7.41 -5.72 7.50
CA GLU A 23 8.76 -6.26 7.31
C GLU A 23 9.77 -5.14 7.01
N SER A 24 9.41 -4.16 6.17
CA SER A 24 10.30 -3.03 5.90
C SER A 24 10.59 -2.22 7.18
N LEU A 25 9.58 -1.99 8.03
CA LEU A 25 9.74 -1.35 9.33
C LEU A 25 10.61 -2.19 10.29
N GLN A 26 10.44 -3.50 10.32
CA GLN A 26 11.28 -4.41 11.12
C GLN A 26 12.73 -4.37 10.68
N ILE A 27 12.98 -4.33 9.37
CA ILE A 27 14.34 -4.21 8.82
C ILE A 27 14.92 -2.82 9.17
N MET A 28 14.15 -1.75 9.04
CA MET A 28 14.54 -0.38 9.43
C MET A 28 14.75 -0.22 10.94
N SER A 29 14.17 -1.09 11.78
CA SER A 29 14.33 -1.02 13.24
C SER A 29 15.77 -1.21 13.74
N ARG A 30 16.68 -1.65 12.87
CA ARG A 30 18.12 -1.68 13.14
C ARG A 30 18.78 -0.30 13.18
N HIS A 31 18.18 0.67 12.49
CA HIS A 31 18.65 2.05 12.39
C HIS A 31 17.79 2.99 13.24
N PHE A 32 16.50 2.68 13.38
CA PHE A 32 15.53 3.51 14.08
C PHE A 32 14.84 2.77 15.24
N LEU A 33 14.69 3.42 16.39
CA LEU A 33 13.99 2.84 17.54
C LEU A 33 12.46 2.91 17.37
N MET A 34 11.90 1.99 16.59
CA MET A 34 10.47 1.98 16.20
C MET A 34 9.49 2.06 17.39
N LYS A 35 9.83 1.48 18.54
CA LYS A 35 9.04 1.57 19.78
C LYS A 35 8.74 3.02 20.21
N LYS A 36 9.63 3.97 19.89
CA LYS A 36 9.49 5.39 20.23
C LYS A 36 8.71 6.20 19.19
N TYR A 37 8.35 5.60 18.07
CA TYR A 37 7.58 6.28 17.04
C TYR A 37 6.12 6.44 17.48
N THR A 38 5.43 7.42 16.88
CA THR A 38 3.97 7.48 16.90
C THR A 38 3.41 6.93 15.58
N TYR A 39 2.59 5.89 15.62
CA TYR A 39 1.90 5.40 14.43
C TYR A 39 0.59 6.16 14.21
N ILE A 40 0.35 6.62 12.98
CA ILE A 40 -0.82 7.41 12.62
C ILE A 40 -1.41 6.82 11.33
N GLY A 41 -2.71 6.56 11.30
CA GLY A 41 -3.35 6.00 10.12
C GLY A 41 -4.86 5.84 10.24
N PHE A 42 -5.45 5.09 9.30
CA PHE A 42 -6.88 4.85 9.25
C PHE A 42 -7.22 3.47 9.80
N GLY A 43 -7.85 3.43 10.97
CA GLY A 43 -8.09 2.16 11.66
C GLY A 43 -9.31 1.38 11.19
N GLY A 44 -10.27 2.05 10.54
CA GLY A 44 -11.59 1.50 10.29
C GLY A 44 -12.27 0.95 11.55
N PRO A 45 -13.31 0.12 11.42
CA PRO A 45 -14.08 -0.34 12.58
C PRO A 45 -13.33 -1.36 13.46
N PHE A 46 -12.23 -1.95 12.99
CA PHE A 46 -11.58 -3.10 13.64
C PHE A 46 -10.09 -2.90 14.00
N LEU A 47 -9.48 -1.77 13.62
CA LEU A 47 -8.10 -1.41 13.98
C LEU A 47 -7.06 -2.47 13.56
N GLU A 48 -7.26 -3.11 12.41
CA GLU A 48 -6.45 -4.24 11.98
C GLU A 48 -4.97 -3.86 11.78
N ASP A 49 -4.71 -2.72 11.13
CA ASP A 49 -3.35 -2.24 10.90
C ASP A 49 -2.65 -1.91 12.23
N PHE A 50 -3.39 -1.30 13.17
CA PHE A 50 -2.92 -0.95 14.50
C PHE A 50 -2.55 -2.19 15.32
N LYS A 51 -3.35 -3.27 15.21
CA LYS A 51 -3.04 -4.55 15.86
C LYS A 51 -1.70 -5.10 15.41
N GLN A 52 -1.47 -5.12 14.10
CA GLN A 52 -0.25 -5.68 13.54
C GLN A 52 0.96 -4.78 13.82
N ILE A 53 0.84 -3.46 13.69
CA ILE A 53 1.93 -2.53 14.04
C ILE A 53 2.35 -2.67 15.50
N HIS A 54 1.39 -2.70 16.43
CA HIS A 54 1.71 -2.87 17.85
C HIS A 54 2.35 -4.24 18.14
N SER A 55 1.77 -5.32 17.61
CA SER A 55 2.25 -6.69 17.86
C SER A 55 3.66 -6.93 17.32
N GLU A 56 4.02 -6.31 16.20
CA GLU A 56 5.25 -6.62 15.46
C GLU A 56 6.39 -5.63 15.77
N LEU A 57 6.07 -4.40 16.18
CA LEU A 57 7.04 -3.32 16.40
C LEU A 57 6.99 -2.70 17.80
N TYR A 58 6.01 -3.10 18.62
CA TYR A 58 5.81 -2.59 19.99
C TYR A 58 5.68 -1.06 20.06
N VAL A 59 5.02 -0.45 19.06
CA VAL A 59 4.72 0.99 19.06
C VAL A 59 3.75 1.31 20.20
N GLU A 60 4.15 2.21 21.11
CA GLU A 60 3.41 2.55 22.35
C GLU A 60 2.51 3.78 22.22
N LYS A 61 2.55 4.50 21.09
CA LYS A 61 1.69 5.65 20.82
C LYS A 61 1.07 5.51 19.42
N MET A 62 -0.25 5.44 19.34
CA MET A 62 -0.94 5.30 18.06
C MET A 62 -2.16 6.21 17.97
N ILE A 63 -2.40 6.79 16.80
CA ILE A 63 -3.53 7.69 16.54
C ILE A 63 -4.29 7.15 15.33
N SER A 64 -5.56 6.81 15.51
CA SER A 64 -6.47 6.50 14.41
C SER A 64 -7.28 7.74 14.04
N LEU A 65 -7.28 8.06 12.75
CA LEU A 65 -8.13 9.08 12.15
C LEU A 65 -9.34 8.40 11.50
N GLU A 66 -10.53 8.93 11.75
CA GLU A 66 -11.79 8.47 11.18
C GLU A 66 -12.74 9.65 11.01
N GLU A 67 -13.44 9.75 9.88
CA GLU A 67 -14.41 10.83 9.60
C GLU A 67 -15.87 10.36 9.74
N ASP A 68 -16.12 9.05 9.64
CA ASP A 68 -17.46 8.47 9.75
C ASP A 68 -17.80 8.17 11.23
N GLU A 69 -18.80 8.88 11.76
CA GLU A 69 -19.28 8.72 13.15
C GLU A 69 -19.68 7.27 13.48
N SER A 70 -20.30 6.56 12.54
CA SER A 70 -20.71 5.17 12.77
C SER A 70 -19.52 4.23 12.84
N VAL A 71 -18.43 4.54 12.13
CA VAL A 71 -17.20 3.75 12.15
C VAL A 71 -16.42 4.02 13.42
N ILE A 72 -16.30 5.28 13.86
CA ILE A 72 -15.55 5.59 15.09
C ILE A 72 -16.22 5.03 16.34
N GLU A 73 -17.55 4.96 16.39
CA GLU A 73 -18.27 4.30 17.48
C GLU A 73 -17.87 2.81 17.58
N ARG A 74 -17.86 2.11 16.45
CA ARG A 74 -17.43 0.70 16.39
C ARG A 74 -15.94 0.57 16.70
N GLN A 75 -15.13 1.50 16.23
CA GLN A 75 -13.69 1.52 16.47
C GLN A 75 -13.38 1.63 17.97
N ARG A 76 -14.04 2.54 18.69
CA ARG A 76 -13.90 2.70 20.14
C ARG A 76 -14.33 1.45 20.91
N LYS A 77 -15.37 0.76 20.45
CA LYS A 77 -15.81 -0.51 21.04
C LYS A 77 -14.83 -1.67 20.76
N ASN A 78 -14.10 -1.62 19.65
CA ASN A 78 -13.16 -2.64 19.22
C ASN A 78 -11.69 -2.30 19.55
N LEU A 79 -11.43 -1.32 20.43
CA LEU A 79 -10.08 -0.93 20.83
C LEU A 79 -9.30 -2.14 21.36
N PRO A 80 -8.23 -2.59 20.68
CA PRO A 80 -7.46 -3.73 21.12
C PRO A 80 -6.49 -3.37 22.25
N PHE A 81 -6.00 -2.12 22.27
CA PHE A 81 -4.95 -1.66 23.17
C PHE A 81 -5.23 -0.25 23.67
N GLY A 82 -4.83 0.05 24.91
CA GLY A 82 -5.03 1.37 25.53
C GLY A 82 -4.12 2.48 25.00
N CYS A 83 -3.16 2.15 24.13
CA CYS A 83 -2.24 3.12 23.51
C CYS A 83 -2.76 3.71 22.18
N ILE A 84 -3.98 3.39 21.77
CA ILE A 84 -4.61 3.88 20.55
C ILE A 84 -5.59 5.01 20.90
N ASP A 85 -5.33 6.20 20.36
CA ASP A 85 -6.23 7.35 20.42
C ASP A 85 -7.07 7.45 19.14
N CYS A 86 -8.40 7.33 19.26
CA CYS A 86 -9.35 7.39 18.14
C CYS A 86 -9.93 8.79 18.01
N LYS A 87 -9.50 9.51 16.95
CA LYS A 87 -9.91 10.89 16.69
C LYS A 87 -10.93 10.95 15.54
N ASN A 88 -12.07 11.59 15.82
CA ASN A 88 -13.09 11.89 14.82
C ASN A 88 -12.67 13.16 14.06
N GLN A 89 -11.86 13.02 13.03
CA GLN A 89 -11.31 14.11 12.24
C GLN A 89 -10.79 13.58 10.91
N THR A 90 -10.78 14.44 9.89
CA THR A 90 -10.21 14.10 8.59
C THR A 90 -8.67 14.05 8.65
N ALA A 91 -8.06 13.41 7.65
CA ALA A 91 -6.61 13.45 7.49
C ALA A 91 -6.11 14.88 7.21
N GLU A 92 -6.85 15.65 6.40
CA GLU A 92 -6.56 17.04 6.08
C GLU A 92 -6.49 17.91 7.35
N ASP A 93 -7.53 17.90 8.18
CA ASP A 93 -7.59 18.69 9.42
C ASP A 93 -6.46 18.33 10.40
N PHE A 94 -6.15 17.03 10.49
CA PHE A 94 -5.06 16.56 11.34
C PHE A 94 -3.69 16.97 10.78
N ILE A 95 -3.49 16.88 9.47
CA ILE A 95 -2.25 17.29 8.81
C ILE A 95 -2.07 18.81 8.97
N ASP A 96 -3.12 19.62 8.85
CA ASP A 96 -3.09 21.08 9.05
C ASP A 96 -2.54 21.47 10.41
N SER A 97 -3.03 20.80 11.46
CA SER A 97 -2.62 21.03 12.85
C SER A 97 -1.47 20.12 13.32
N PHE A 98 -0.81 19.41 12.40
CA PHE A 98 0.17 18.38 12.73
C PHE A 98 1.33 18.92 13.57
N SER A 99 1.41 18.44 14.80
CA SER A 99 2.49 18.70 15.75
C SER A 99 2.64 17.47 16.64
N ILE A 100 3.65 16.66 16.38
CA ILE A 100 3.98 15.47 17.14
C ILE A 100 5.46 15.52 17.50
N GLU A 101 5.77 15.21 18.76
CA GLU A 101 7.15 15.05 19.21
C GLU A 101 7.70 13.67 18.82
N GLY A 102 8.94 13.66 18.34
CA GLY A 102 9.63 12.45 17.89
C GLY A 102 9.19 12.00 16.50
N ASN A 103 9.64 10.81 16.11
CA ASN A 103 9.39 10.30 14.77
C ASN A 103 8.00 9.66 14.63
N VAL A 104 7.49 9.67 13.40
CA VAL A 104 6.19 9.10 13.07
C VAL A 104 6.26 8.03 11.99
N ILE A 105 5.33 7.08 12.08
CA ILE A 105 4.97 6.17 10.99
C ILE A 105 3.57 6.60 10.56
N PHE A 106 3.43 7.25 9.40
CA PHE A 106 2.15 7.75 8.93
C PHE A 106 1.65 6.94 7.72
N TRP A 107 0.52 6.25 7.85
CA TRP A 107 -0.12 5.53 6.75
C TRP A 107 -1.40 6.21 6.27
N LEU A 108 -1.32 6.86 5.11
CA LEU A 108 -2.45 7.42 4.36
C LEU A 108 -3.09 6.35 3.47
N ASP A 109 -4.02 5.56 4.02
CA ASP A 109 -4.67 4.45 3.31
C ASP A 109 -5.92 4.89 2.52
N TYR A 110 -5.75 5.69 1.47
CA TYR A 110 -6.90 6.21 0.74
C TYR A 110 -7.56 5.18 -0.19
N ALA A 111 -8.89 5.05 -0.07
CA ALA A 111 -9.70 4.20 -0.95
C ALA A 111 -10.43 4.98 -2.07
N SER A 112 -10.69 6.28 -1.88
CA SER A 112 -11.50 7.09 -2.79
C SER A 112 -10.77 7.45 -4.08
N SER A 113 -11.32 7.07 -5.23
CA SER A 113 -10.76 7.39 -6.55
C SER A 113 -11.08 8.80 -7.05
N LYS A 114 -12.04 9.49 -6.42
CA LYS A 114 -12.47 10.83 -6.82
C LYS A 114 -11.52 11.92 -6.31
N LYS A 115 -10.80 11.66 -5.22
CA LYS A 115 -10.00 12.65 -4.49
C LYS A 115 -8.49 12.56 -4.73
N ILE A 116 -8.01 11.87 -5.78
CA ILE A 116 -6.57 11.64 -6.02
C ILE A 116 -5.71 12.92 -5.96
N GLY A 117 -6.18 14.03 -6.56
CA GLY A 117 -5.44 15.30 -6.50
C GLY A 117 -5.31 15.86 -5.09
N ALA A 118 -6.40 15.82 -4.30
CA ALA A 118 -6.40 16.24 -2.90
C ALA A 118 -5.53 15.32 -2.03
N GLN A 119 -5.61 14.00 -2.24
CA GLN A 119 -4.79 13.00 -1.53
C GLN A 119 -3.29 13.20 -1.75
N LEU A 120 -2.87 13.55 -2.98
CA LEU A 120 -1.48 13.90 -3.27
C LEU A 120 -1.07 15.23 -2.64
N GLN A 121 -1.98 16.20 -2.58
CA GLN A 121 -1.76 17.47 -1.88
C GLN A 121 -1.60 17.27 -0.36
N GLU A 122 -2.46 16.48 0.26
CA GLU A 122 -2.38 16.07 1.68
C GLU A 122 -1.05 15.36 1.96
N PHE A 123 -0.64 14.41 1.10
CA PHE A 123 0.66 13.74 1.21
C PHE A 123 1.84 14.72 1.10
N ARG A 124 1.80 15.64 0.13
CA ARG A 124 2.82 16.68 -0.02
C ARG A 124 2.88 17.58 1.21
N GLN A 125 1.74 17.99 1.74
CA GLN A 125 1.66 18.84 2.92
C GLN A 125 2.22 18.12 4.15
N LEU A 126 1.85 16.85 4.36
CA LEU A 126 2.40 16.01 5.42
C LEU A 126 3.91 15.96 5.33
N LEU A 127 4.49 15.57 4.18
CA LEU A 127 5.95 15.49 3.99
C LEU A 127 6.66 16.83 4.29
N SER A 128 6.02 17.96 4.04
CA SER A 128 6.60 19.27 4.37
C SER A 128 6.69 19.55 5.87
N LYS A 129 6.01 18.77 6.72
CA LYS A 129 6.03 18.86 8.19
C LYS A 129 6.84 17.74 8.88
N LEU A 130 7.25 16.73 8.12
CA LEU A 130 8.02 15.61 8.64
C LEU A 130 9.53 15.92 8.70
N GLN A 131 10.23 15.11 9.49
CA GLN A 131 11.66 15.17 9.76
C GLN A 131 12.40 13.89 9.34
N GLU A 132 13.73 13.92 9.44
CA GLU A 132 14.56 12.73 9.20
C GLU A 132 14.15 11.56 10.10
N GLY A 133 14.10 10.36 9.54
CA GLY A 133 13.67 9.12 10.20
C GLY A 133 12.16 8.88 10.14
N ASP A 134 11.34 9.86 9.76
CA ASP A 134 9.89 9.63 9.62
C ASP A 134 9.59 8.70 8.45
N VAL A 135 8.63 7.79 8.66
CA VAL A 135 8.19 6.82 7.66
C VAL A 135 6.79 7.18 7.20
N VAL A 136 6.56 7.19 5.89
CA VAL A 136 5.25 7.44 5.30
C VAL A 136 4.89 6.31 4.35
N LYS A 137 3.66 5.83 4.44
CA LYS A 137 3.03 4.97 3.44
C LYS A 137 1.78 5.65 2.90
N ILE A 138 1.62 5.66 1.58
CA ILE A 138 0.40 6.11 0.91
C ILE A 138 -0.18 4.97 0.09
N THR A 139 -1.50 4.86 0.10
CA THR A 139 -2.27 3.95 -0.76
C THR A 139 -3.25 4.76 -1.58
N LEU A 140 -3.33 4.50 -2.88
CA LEU A 140 -4.21 5.20 -3.81
C LEU A 140 -4.98 4.20 -4.67
N ASN A 141 -6.18 4.59 -5.09
CA ASN A 141 -6.96 3.83 -6.05
C ASN A 141 -6.33 3.93 -7.44
N ALA A 142 -5.92 2.79 -8.00
CA ALA A 142 -5.27 2.66 -9.29
C ALA A 142 -6.16 1.94 -10.33
N ASN A 143 -7.49 2.01 -10.18
CA ASN A 143 -8.42 1.48 -11.16
C ASN A 143 -8.68 2.51 -12.27
N ILE A 144 -8.25 2.20 -13.50
CA ILE A 144 -8.40 3.08 -14.67
C ILE A 144 -9.86 3.41 -15.00
N ASP A 145 -10.81 2.55 -14.64
CA ASP A 145 -12.23 2.78 -14.91
C ASP A 145 -12.78 3.97 -14.11
N THR A 146 -12.07 4.41 -13.07
CA THR A 146 -12.42 5.58 -12.27
C THR A 146 -12.13 6.92 -12.98
N LEU A 147 -11.38 6.88 -14.08
CA LEU A 147 -11.11 8.04 -14.94
C LEU A 147 -12.15 8.22 -16.06
N GLY A 148 -13.08 7.28 -16.22
CA GLY A 148 -14.14 7.37 -17.22
C GLY A 148 -14.85 6.04 -17.43
N SER A 149 -16.18 6.09 -17.49
CA SER A 149 -17.07 4.95 -17.73
C SER A 149 -17.25 4.65 -19.22
N HIS A 150 -17.55 3.39 -19.52
CA HIS A 150 -17.80 2.88 -20.88
C HIS A 150 -19.17 3.29 -21.46
N SER A 151 -19.95 4.10 -20.75
CA SER A 151 -21.29 4.49 -21.20
C SER A 151 -21.20 5.36 -22.46
N GLU A 152 -21.69 4.82 -23.58
CA GLU A 152 -22.00 5.52 -24.85
C GLU A 152 -20.82 6.10 -25.65
N LYS A 153 -19.57 5.93 -25.19
CA LYS A 153 -18.38 6.45 -25.88
C LYS A 153 -17.74 5.41 -26.80
N SER A 154 -17.24 5.86 -27.95
CA SER A 154 -16.28 5.05 -28.72
C SER A 154 -15.00 4.82 -27.92
N ARG A 155 -14.22 3.79 -28.30
CA ARG A 155 -12.96 3.45 -27.63
C ARG A 155 -11.97 4.63 -27.59
N GLN A 156 -11.92 5.43 -28.65
CA GLN A 156 -11.01 6.58 -28.73
C GLN A 156 -11.49 7.74 -27.82
N GLU A 157 -12.79 8.03 -27.81
CA GLU A 157 -13.36 9.06 -26.94
C GLU A 157 -13.19 8.71 -25.46
N LEU A 158 -13.30 7.42 -25.12
CA LEU A 158 -13.04 6.94 -23.76
C LEU A 158 -11.58 7.18 -23.34
N LYS A 159 -10.61 6.85 -24.21
CA LYS A 159 -9.19 7.10 -23.94
C LYS A 159 -8.90 8.59 -23.73
N ARG A 160 -9.43 9.45 -24.62
CA ARG A 160 -9.32 10.92 -24.50
C ARG A 160 -9.89 11.43 -23.18
N ALA A 161 -11.11 11.01 -22.85
CA ALA A 161 -11.77 11.43 -21.62
C ALA A 161 -10.99 11.00 -20.37
N ARG A 162 -10.44 9.77 -20.36
CA ARG A 162 -9.60 9.27 -19.27
C ARG A 162 -8.32 10.07 -19.12
N LEU A 163 -7.65 10.39 -20.24
CA LEU A 163 -6.44 11.20 -20.21
C LEU A 163 -6.71 12.62 -19.72
N GLN A 164 -7.80 13.25 -20.19
CA GLN A 164 -8.20 14.58 -19.73
C GLN A 164 -8.53 14.57 -18.23
N CYS A 165 -9.25 13.56 -17.74
CA CYS A 165 -9.55 13.39 -16.31
C CYS A 165 -8.27 13.17 -15.48
N LEU A 166 -7.32 12.39 -15.99
CA LEU A 166 -6.03 12.19 -15.34
C LEU A 166 -5.25 13.50 -15.23
N LYS A 167 -5.13 14.23 -16.34
CA LYS A 167 -4.42 15.52 -16.40
C LYS A 167 -5.04 16.54 -15.44
N SER A 168 -6.37 16.61 -15.36
CA SER A 168 -7.04 17.53 -14.43
C SER A 168 -6.85 17.13 -12.95
N LYS A 169 -6.80 15.83 -12.64
CA LYS A 169 -6.60 15.34 -11.27
C LYS A 169 -5.16 15.46 -10.77
N LEU A 170 -4.18 15.13 -11.62
CA LEU A 170 -2.77 15.13 -11.22
C LEU A 170 -2.10 16.49 -11.37
N ASN A 171 -2.51 17.28 -12.36
CA ASN A 171 -1.96 18.61 -12.66
C ASN A 171 -0.42 18.66 -12.53
N ASP A 172 0.08 19.34 -11.50
CA ASP A 172 1.51 19.54 -11.24
C ASP A 172 2.26 18.25 -10.87
N TYR A 173 1.55 17.18 -10.50
CA TYR A 173 2.13 15.89 -10.13
C TYR A 173 2.42 14.97 -11.33
N LEU A 174 2.02 15.34 -12.55
CA LEU A 174 2.34 14.56 -13.74
C LEU A 174 3.86 14.64 -14.05
N ALA A 175 4.58 13.52 -13.98
CA ALA A 175 6.04 13.52 -14.15
C ALA A 175 6.50 13.79 -15.59
N PHE A 176 5.73 13.34 -16.57
CA PHE A 176 5.98 13.50 -18.01
C PHE A 176 4.65 13.61 -18.74
N ASP A 177 4.66 14.11 -19.98
CA ASP A 177 3.45 14.09 -20.79
C ASP A 177 3.09 12.66 -21.18
N ILE A 178 1.82 12.31 -21.00
CA ILE A 178 1.32 10.94 -21.16
C ILE A 178 0.41 10.90 -22.39
N SER A 179 0.68 9.97 -23.30
CA SER A 179 -0.17 9.73 -24.46
C SER A 179 -1.40 8.88 -24.11
N GLU A 180 -2.43 8.92 -24.97
CA GLU A 180 -3.64 8.10 -24.82
C GLU A 180 -3.34 6.59 -24.80
N GLU A 181 -2.27 6.17 -25.48
CA GLU A 181 -1.82 4.78 -25.60
C GLU A 181 -1.10 4.30 -24.34
N GLN A 182 -0.42 5.22 -23.64
CA GLN A 182 0.29 4.91 -22.40
C GLN A 182 -0.66 4.76 -21.21
N LEU A 183 -1.86 5.36 -21.26
CA LEU A 183 -2.86 5.25 -20.19
C LEU A 183 -3.65 3.93 -20.30
N THR A 184 -3.03 2.85 -19.82
CA THR A 184 -3.62 1.50 -19.77
C THR A 184 -3.85 1.05 -18.33
N SER A 185 -4.69 0.02 -18.13
CA SER A 185 -4.86 -0.61 -16.81
C SER A 185 -3.55 -1.11 -16.22
N LYS A 186 -2.62 -1.57 -17.06
CA LYS A 186 -1.27 -2.03 -16.67
C LYS A 186 -0.37 -0.88 -16.21
N ASN A 187 -0.39 0.25 -16.93
CA ASN A 187 0.55 1.35 -16.69
C ASN A 187 0.02 2.43 -15.73
N TYR A 188 -1.29 2.52 -15.51
CA TYR A 188 -1.88 3.53 -14.62
C TYR A 188 -1.31 3.52 -13.18
N PRO A 189 -1.08 2.37 -12.52
CA PRO A 189 -0.43 2.35 -11.22
C PRO A 189 0.98 2.95 -11.22
N LYS A 190 1.75 2.72 -12.30
CA LYS A 190 3.10 3.30 -12.46
C LYS A 190 3.04 4.82 -12.59
N ILE A 191 2.07 5.32 -13.35
CA ILE A 191 1.82 6.77 -13.47
C ILE A 191 1.51 7.39 -12.10
N LEU A 192 0.70 6.71 -11.27
CA LEU A 192 0.40 7.17 -9.91
C LEU A 192 1.62 7.10 -8.99
N LEU A 193 2.43 6.04 -9.07
CA LEU A 193 3.71 5.97 -8.37
C LEU A 193 4.60 7.15 -8.75
N ASP A 194 4.79 7.41 -10.04
CA ASP A 194 5.60 8.54 -10.51
C ASP A 194 5.07 9.89 -9.98
N ALA A 195 3.74 10.03 -9.90
CA ALA A 195 3.10 11.20 -9.31
C ALA A 195 3.35 11.34 -7.81
N VAL A 196 3.34 10.24 -7.04
CA VAL A 196 3.71 10.22 -5.61
C VAL A 196 5.17 10.61 -5.43
N ILE A 197 6.08 10.05 -6.23
CA ILE A 197 7.52 10.39 -6.18
C ILE A 197 7.73 11.87 -6.51
N LYS A 198 7.03 12.40 -7.52
CA LYS A 198 7.09 13.83 -7.85
C LYS A 198 6.52 14.70 -6.73
N ALA A 199 5.39 14.33 -6.13
CA ALA A 199 4.82 15.04 -5.00
C ALA A 199 5.80 15.10 -3.81
N ALA A 200 6.50 14.00 -3.53
CA ALA A 200 7.51 13.96 -2.49
C ALA A 200 8.73 14.86 -2.80
N TYR A 201 9.22 14.84 -4.05
CA TYR A 201 10.28 15.73 -4.50
C TYR A 201 9.89 17.21 -4.32
N LEU A 202 8.67 17.59 -4.74
CA LEU A 202 8.16 18.95 -4.59
C LEU A 202 7.92 19.36 -3.12
N ALA A 203 7.60 18.41 -2.23
CA ALA A 203 7.41 18.68 -0.80
C ALA A 203 8.72 18.98 -0.07
N LEU A 204 9.80 18.34 -0.50
CA LEU A 204 11.11 18.34 0.17
C LEU A 204 12.16 19.17 -0.56
N GLN A 205 11.78 19.85 -1.64
CA GLN A 205 12.68 20.71 -2.40
C GLN A 205 13.29 21.79 -1.48
N GLY A 206 14.62 21.86 -1.46
CA GLY A 206 15.36 22.79 -0.60
C GLY A 206 15.54 22.34 0.85
N LYS A 207 15.09 21.14 1.22
CA LYS A 207 15.39 20.52 2.52
C LYS A 207 16.62 19.62 2.43
N ASN A 208 17.25 19.35 3.58
CA ASN A 208 18.38 18.42 3.71
C ASN A 208 17.97 16.94 3.72
N VAL A 209 16.67 16.65 3.68
CA VAL A 209 16.10 15.29 3.66
C VAL A 209 15.39 15.04 2.35
N SER A 210 15.37 13.78 1.93
CA SER A 210 14.67 13.30 0.75
C SER A 210 13.79 12.11 1.10
N PHE A 211 12.70 11.92 0.35
CA PHE A 211 11.88 10.71 0.47
C PHE A 211 12.60 9.56 -0.25
N CYS A 212 12.99 8.54 0.50
CA CYS A 212 13.56 7.30 -0.02
C CYS A 212 12.46 6.22 -0.06
N PRO A 213 11.93 5.86 -1.24
CA PRO A 213 10.98 4.77 -1.36
C PRO A 213 11.64 3.45 -0.98
N ILE A 214 10.94 2.66 -0.17
CA ILE A 214 11.42 1.38 0.36
C ILE A 214 10.68 0.20 -0.26
N VAL A 215 9.37 0.28 -0.41
CA VAL A 215 8.57 -0.74 -1.11
C VAL A 215 7.39 -0.08 -1.80
N ALA A 216 7.11 -0.52 -3.03
CA ALA A 216 5.94 -0.12 -3.79
C ALA A 216 5.25 -1.36 -4.37
N CYS A 217 3.93 -1.41 -4.25
CA CYS A 217 3.14 -2.57 -4.64
C CYS A 217 1.86 -2.17 -5.37
N THR A 218 1.32 -3.07 -6.19
CA THR A 218 -0.09 -3.08 -6.54
C THR A 218 -0.76 -4.31 -5.99
N TYR A 219 -2.01 -4.18 -5.55
CA TYR A 219 -2.86 -5.33 -5.22
C TYR A 219 -4.27 -5.11 -5.74
N GLN A 220 -5.03 -6.19 -5.90
CA GLN A 220 -6.40 -6.11 -6.40
C GLN A 220 -7.30 -7.14 -5.71
N ASP A 221 -7.89 -6.75 -4.58
CA ASP A 221 -8.94 -7.53 -3.92
C ASP A 221 -10.34 -7.15 -4.45
N THR A 222 -10.63 -5.85 -4.49
CA THR A 222 -11.90 -5.30 -5.04
C THR A 222 -11.64 -4.31 -6.16
N HIS A 223 -10.78 -3.33 -5.89
CA HIS A 223 -10.24 -2.39 -6.86
C HIS A 223 -8.74 -2.52 -6.89
N ARG A 224 -8.15 -2.22 -8.05
CA ARG A 224 -6.69 -2.14 -8.15
C ARG A 224 -6.21 -0.95 -7.34
N MET A 225 -5.27 -1.19 -6.44
CA MET A 225 -4.65 -0.18 -5.58
C MET A 225 -3.16 -0.12 -5.90
N VAL A 226 -2.55 1.04 -5.65
CA VAL A 226 -1.09 1.22 -5.62
C VAL A 226 -0.69 1.72 -4.25
N THR A 227 0.42 1.19 -3.73
CA THR A 227 0.99 1.60 -2.46
C THR A 227 2.45 1.97 -2.64
N VAL A 228 2.89 2.96 -1.87
CA VAL A 228 4.30 3.33 -1.79
C VAL A 228 4.58 3.62 -0.33
N SER A 229 5.62 3.02 0.21
CA SER A 229 6.16 3.39 1.51
C SER A 229 7.61 3.83 1.37
N GLY A 230 8.01 4.79 2.19
CA GLY A 230 9.34 5.34 2.19
C GLY A 230 9.66 6.06 3.49
N VAL A 231 10.94 6.33 3.68
CA VAL A 231 11.49 7.03 4.84
C VAL A 231 12.11 8.35 4.41
N LEU A 232 11.98 9.39 5.22
CA LEU A 232 12.67 10.66 5.00
C LEU A 232 14.08 10.55 5.57
N VAL A 233 15.09 10.72 4.73
CA VAL A 233 16.50 10.55 5.12
C VAL A 233 17.39 11.56 4.42
N SER A 234 18.46 11.98 5.10
CA SER A 234 19.60 12.67 4.48
C SER A 234 20.29 11.77 3.44
N SER A 235 21.21 12.36 2.67
CA SER A 235 21.95 11.60 1.66
C SER A 235 22.89 10.57 2.30
N GLU A 236 23.46 10.93 3.45
CA GLU A 236 24.32 10.11 4.28
C GLU A 236 23.55 8.92 4.86
N GLU A 237 22.43 9.19 5.53
CA GLU A 237 21.60 8.16 6.17
C GLU A 237 20.98 7.22 5.13
N LYS A 238 20.58 7.75 3.97
CA LYS A 238 20.13 6.93 2.84
C LYS A 238 21.20 5.93 2.41
N SER A 239 22.45 6.36 2.32
CA SER A 239 23.57 5.49 1.93
C SER A 239 23.83 4.41 2.99
N CYS A 240 23.73 4.77 4.27
CA CYS A 240 23.81 3.82 5.38
C CYS A 240 22.69 2.77 5.30
N LEU A 241 21.44 3.21 5.18
CA LEU A 241 20.27 2.35 5.14
C LEU A 241 20.30 1.37 3.95
N LEU A 242 20.65 1.85 2.76
CA LEU A 242 20.67 1.02 1.55
C LEU A 242 21.90 0.10 1.46
N SER A 243 22.98 0.40 2.19
CA SER A 243 24.16 -0.46 2.29
C SER A 243 24.04 -1.52 3.39
N ASP A 244 23.01 -1.44 4.24
CA ASP A 244 22.70 -2.47 5.21
C ASP A 244 22.46 -3.81 4.51
N ARG A 245 23.20 -4.83 4.93
CA ARG A 245 23.19 -6.16 4.30
C ARG A 245 21.80 -6.79 4.25
N VAL A 246 21.01 -6.68 5.32
CA VAL A 246 19.67 -7.30 5.34
C VAL A 246 18.71 -6.48 4.47
N PHE A 247 18.86 -5.16 4.43
CA PHE A 247 18.09 -4.30 3.53
C PHE A 247 18.40 -4.63 2.06
N GLY A 248 19.68 -4.75 1.70
CA GLY A 248 20.13 -5.09 0.36
C GLY A 248 19.82 -6.53 -0.07
N MET A 249 19.62 -7.45 0.87
CA MET A 249 19.18 -8.84 0.57
C MET A 249 17.65 -9.00 0.56
N TRP A 250 16.89 -7.98 0.96
CA TRP A 250 15.44 -8.08 1.00
C TRP A 250 14.86 -7.96 -0.43
N PRO A 251 14.21 -9.01 -0.96
CA PRO A 251 13.85 -9.11 -2.38
C PRO A 251 12.71 -8.17 -2.80
N PHE A 252 12.14 -7.42 -1.85
CA PHE A 252 11.01 -6.52 -2.05
C PHE A 252 11.42 -5.04 -1.97
N LEU A 253 12.72 -4.78 -1.82
CA LEU A 253 13.26 -3.43 -1.86
C LEU A 253 12.91 -2.77 -3.20
N TYR A 254 12.41 -1.54 -3.13
CA TYR A 254 12.10 -0.73 -4.29
C TYR A 254 13.34 -0.49 -5.18
N ASP A 255 13.24 -0.89 -6.44
CA ASP A 255 14.17 -0.51 -7.51
C ASP A 255 13.44 0.37 -8.52
N LYS A 256 14.03 1.52 -8.87
CA LYS A 256 13.47 2.42 -9.90
C LYS A 256 13.27 1.72 -11.26
N ASN A 257 14.05 0.69 -11.57
CA ASN A 257 13.95 -0.07 -12.82
C ASN A 257 12.87 -1.17 -12.78
N ASP A 258 12.62 -1.76 -11.61
CA ASP A 258 11.59 -2.79 -11.36
C ASP A 258 10.57 -2.30 -10.31
N SER A 259 9.97 -1.16 -10.63
CA SER A 259 9.41 -0.20 -9.68
C SER A 259 8.21 -0.65 -8.82
N ILE A 260 7.46 -1.68 -9.21
CA ILE A 260 6.20 -2.03 -8.54
C ILE A 260 6.02 -3.54 -8.47
N LEU A 261 5.90 -4.06 -7.26
CA LEU A 261 5.54 -5.45 -7.01
C LEU A 261 4.05 -5.69 -7.31
N ASP A 262 3.71 -6.58 -8.24
CA ASP A 262 2.31 -6.98 -8.48
C ASP A 262 1.89 -8.11 -7.53
N VAL A 263 1.14 -7.75 -6.49
CA VAL A 263 0.57 -8.66 -5.50
C VAL A 263 -0.79 -9.13 -6.00
N ARG A 264 -0.79 -10.29 -6.67
CA ARG A 264 -1.98 -10.94 -7.22
C ARG A 264 -2.07 -12.38 -6.75
N VAL A 265 -2.20 -12.55 -5.45
CA VAL A 265 -2.27 -13.87 -4.83
C VAL A 265 -3.67 -14.48 -4.97
N PRO A 266 -3.79 -15.81 -5.15
CA PRO A 266 -5.07 -16.52 -5.21
C PRO A 266 -5.76 -16.54 -3.86
N VAL A 267 -7.09 -16.71 -3.87
CA VAL A 267 -7.83 -17.09 -2.67
C VAL A 267 -7.70 -18.61 -2.53
N LEU A 268 -7.06 -19.06 -1.45
CA LEU A 268 -6.79 -20.47 -1.21
C LEU A 268 -7.63 -21.00 -0.07
N SER A 269 -8.14 -22.22 -0.22
CA SER A 269 -8.58 -23.01 0.94
C SER A 269 -7.38 -23.40 1.80
N LEU A 270 -7.63 -23.77 3.07
CA LEU A 270 -6.56 -24.24 3.95
C LEU A 270 -5.84 -25.47 3.36
N LYS A 271 -6.58 -26.36 2.69
CA LYS A 271 -6.01 -27.56 2.07
C LYS A 271 -5.11 -27.21 0.89
N GLU A 272 -5.59 -26.37 -0.03
CA GLU A 272 -4.81 -25.92 -1.19
C GLU A 272 -3.53 -25.21 -0.74
N ARG A 273 -3.64 -24.35 0.27
CA ARG A 273 -2.48 -23.68 0.85
C ARG A 273 -1.46 -24.68 1.40
N LEU A 274 -1.90 -25.63 2.22
CA LEU A 274 -1.00 -26.65 2.80
C LEU A 274 -0.31 -27.49 1.71
N GLU A 275 -1.03 -27.78 0.63
CA GLU A 275 -0.49 -28.51 -0.51
C GLU A 275 0.60 -27.72 -1.24
N ILE A 276 0.39 -26.42 -1.49
CA ILE A 276 1.41 -25.56 -2.09
C ILE A 276 2.57 -25.34 -1.11
N ASP A 277 2.30 -25.06 0.16
CA ASP A 277 3.30 -24.80 1.20
C ASP A 277 4.24 -26.00 1.40
N ALA A 278 3.75 -27.23 1.21
CA ALA A 278 4.57 -28.45 1.27
C ALA A 278 5.64 -28.52 0.16
N THR A 279 5.47 -27.76 -0.93
CA THR A 279 6.46 -27.63 -2.01
C THR A 279 7.46 -26.50 -1.77
N MET A 280 7.26 -25.66 -0.75
CA MET A 280 8.08 -24.47 -0.54
C MET A 280 9.43 -24.78 0.13
N PRO A 281 10.51 -24.04 -0.20
CA PRO A 281 10.57 -23.01 -1.23
C PRO A 281 10.63 -23.63 -2.64
N SER A 282 9.69 -23.23 -3.49
CA SER A 282 9.65 -23.59 -4.92
C SER A 282 9.54 -22.32 -5.74
N ASP A 283 10.16 -22.32 -6.92
CA ASP A 283 10.06 -21.30 -7.96
C ASP A 283 9.35 -21.82 -9.22
N ASP A 284 8.89 -23.07 -9.23
CA ASP A 284 8.20 -23.70 -10.37
C ASP A 284 6.68 -23.63 -10.21
N ALA A 285 6.10 -22.51 -10.63
CA ALA A 285 4.66 -22.30 -10.62
C ALA A 285 3.91 -23.27 -11.55
N ALA A 286 4.54 -23.75 -12.63
CA ALA A 286 3.91 -24.66 -13.57
C ALA A 286 3.76 -26.07 -12.98
N ALA A 287 4.78 -26.56 -12.28
CA ALA A 287 4.70 -27.81 -11.53
C ALA A 287 3.63 -27.74 -10.44
N VAL A 288 3.56 -26.64 -9.68
CA VAL A 288 2.51 -26.42 -8.66
C VAL A 288 1.12 -26.41 -9.29
N GLN A 289 0.92 -25.72 -10.42
CA GLN A 289 -0.37 -25.70 -11.11
C GLN A 289 -0.78 -27.10 -11.60
N SER A 290 0.17 -27.84 -12.16
CA SER A 290 -0.04 -29.22 -12.60
C SER A 290 -0.43 -30.15 -11.45
N GLN A 291 0.21 -30.00 -10.29
CA GLN A 291 -0.09 -30.77 -9.09
C GLN A 291 -1.49 -30.48 -8.54
N LEU A 292 -1.89 -29.20 -8.49
CA LEU A 292 -3.23 -28.80 -8.03
C LEU A 292 -4.34 -29.33 -8.95
N GLY A 293 -4.07 -29.42 -10.25
CA GLY A 293 -5.00 -30.00 -11.23
C GLY A 293 -6.22 -29.11 -11.58
N PHE A 294 -6.19 -27.83 -11.23
CA PHE A 294 -7.22 -26.84 -11.57
C PHE A 294 -6.61 -25.43 -11.75
N LEU A 295 -7.41 -24.49 -12.28
CA LEU A 295 -6.99 -23.11 -12.51
C LEU A 295 -7.68 -22.14 -11.54
N PHE A 296 -6.97 -21.09 -11.12
CA PHE A 296 -7.52 -19.99 -10.31
C PHE A 296 -8.17 -18.87 -11.13
N ASP A 297 -7.95 -18.85 -12.45
CA ASP A 297 -8.58 -17.96 -13.41
C ASP A 297 -8.95 -18.74 -14.67
N SER A 298 -9.96 -18.24 -15.40
CA SER A 298 -10.33 -18.72 -16.74
C SER A 298 -9.17 -18.73 -17.74
N SER A 299 -8.18 -17.87 -17.55
CA SER A 299 -6.95 -17.81 -18.34
C SER A 299 -5.83 -18.55 -17.62
N GLU A 300 -5.28 -19.56 -18.28
CA GLU A 300 -4.14 -20.34 -17.77
C GLU A 300 -2.93 -19.46 -17.44
N GLU A 301 -2.61 -18.49 -18.30
CA GLU A 301 -1.55 -17.49 -18.05
C GLU A 301 -1.81 -16.70 -16.76
N LYS A 302 -3.06 -16.23 -16.53
CA LYS A 302 -3.39 -15.50 -15.31
C LYS A 302 -3.34 -16.39 -14.08
N SER A 303 -3.80 -17.63 -14.19
CA SER A 303 -3.72 -18.62 -13.11
C SER A 303 -2.26 -18.87 -12.72
N LEU A 304 -1.38 -19.04 -13.71
CA LEU A 304 0.05 -19.21 -13.49
C LEU A 304 0.67 -17.99 -12.80
N ASN A 305 0.38 -16.77 -13.28
CA ASN A 305 0.82 -15.52 -12.64
C ASN A 305 0.35 -15.42 -11.18
N MET A 306 -0.84 -15.93 -10.84
CA MET A 306 -1.34 -15.93 -9.47
C MET A 306 -0.53 -16.88 -8.58
N ILE A 307 -0.17 -18.05 -9.10
CA ILE A 307 0.69 -19.01 -8.41
C ILE A 307 2.10 -18.42 -8.24
N GLU A 308 2.70 -17.84 -9.28
CA GLU A 308 3.99 -17.14 -9.18
C GLU A 308 3.97 -16.05 -8.10
N SER A 309 2.89 -15.25 -8.06
CA SER A 309 2.68 -14.25 -7.02
C SER A 309 2.58 -14.89 -5.63
N TYR A 310 1.87 -16.01 -5.48
CA TYR A 310 1.82 -16.76 -4.23
C TYR A 310 3.21 -17.25 -3.79
N LEU A 311 3.96 -17.91 -4.69
CA LEU A 311 5.30 -18.42 -4.39
C LEU A 311 6.24 -17.29 -3.94
N LYS A 312 6.11 -16.11 -4.55
CA LYS A 312 6.87 -14.91 -4.17
C LYS A 312 6.48 -14.38 -2.78
N PHE A 313 5.20 -14.46 -2.40
CA PHE A 313 4.65 -13.84 -1.18
C PHE A 313 4.16 -14.84 -0.13
N TYR A 314 4.54 -16.13 -0.21
CA TYR A 314 3.98 -17.20 0.62
C TYR A 314 4.13 -16.93 2.14
N ARG A 315 5.23 -16.28 2.54
CA ARG A 315 5.50 -15.88 3.93
C ARG A 315 4.60 -14.74 4.40
N GLN A 316 4.18 -13.87 3.49
CA GLN A 316 3.32 -12.72 3.76
C GLN A 316 1.83 -13.06 3.59
N TYR A 317 1.50 -14.23 3.04
CA TYR A 317 0.13 -14.65 2.79
C TYR A 317 -0.64 -14.93 4.10
N PRO A 318 -1.83 -14.34 4.29
CA PRO A 318 -2.53 -14.38 5.58
C PRO A 318 -3.07 -15.77 5.96
N HIS A 319 -3.17 -16.01 7.26
CA HIS A 319 -3.80 -17.21 7.82
C HIS A 319 -5.22 -16.88 8.30
N PHE A 320 -6.21 -16.95 7.41
CA PHE A 320 -7.61 -16.85 7.81
C PHE A 320 -8.11 -18.20 8.33
N SER A 321 -8.01 -18.41 9.63
CA SER A 321 -8.49 -19.64 10.28
C SER A 321 -9.56 -19.33 11.33
N ARG A 322 -10.61 -20.14 11.35
CA ARG A 322 -11.61 -20.10 12.41
C ARG A 322 -11.05 -20.81 13.63
N ILE A 323 -10.87 -20.10 14.72
CA ILE A 323 -10.68 -20.73 16.03
C ILE A 323 -12.07 -21.07 16.55
N VAL A 324 -12.43 -22.35 16.55
CA VAL A 324 -13.63 -22.84 17.25
C VAL A 324 -13.20 -23.06 18.69
N ILE A 325 -13.59 -22.15 19.59
CA ILE A 325 -13.42 -22.30 21.05
C ILE A 325 -14.66 -22.99 21.60
#